data_AF-A0A2W4L7F0-F1
#
_entry.id   AF-A0A2W4L7F0-F1
#
_cell.length_a   1.000
_cell.length_b   1.000
_cell.length_c   1.000
_cell.angle_alpha   90.00
_cell.angle_beta   90.00
_cell.angle_gamma   90.00
#
_symmetry.space_group_name_H-M   'P 1'
#
loop_
_entity.id
_entity.type
_entity.pdbx_description
1 polymer ?
#
loop_
_entity_poly.entity_id
_entity_poly.type
_entity_poly.pdbx_seq_one_letter_code
_entity_poly.pdbx_strand_id
1 'polypeptide(L)' 'MNPQTGRAAFSIAAFITVTGLLLLPFLERDSAEFVVTVLAVIVGGVMLVVVAILARLRQ' A
#
# COMPACT_ATOMS: atom_id res chain seq x y z
N MET A 1 -4.02 16.58 -10.09
CA MET A 1 -2.85 15.95 -9.47
C MET A 1 -1.66 16.34 -10.31
N ASN A 2 -0.65 17.00 -9.73
CA ASN A 2 0.63 17.08 -10.43
C ASN A 2 1.06 15.63 -10.71
N PRO A 3 1.39 15.24 -11.96
CA PRO A 3 1.80 13.88 -12.30
C PRO A 3 2.88 13.32 -11.35
N GLN A 4 3.75 14.19 -10.85
CA GLN A 4 4.80 13.84 -9.90
C GLN A 4 4.25 13.40 -8.54
N THR A 5 3.22 14.08 -8.02
CA THR A 5 2.57 13.72 -6.75
C THR A 5 1.86 12.37 -6.84
N GLY A 6 1.18 12.10 -7.96
CA GLY A 6 0.51 10.81 -8.16
C GLY A 6 1.48 9.64 -8.27
N ARG A 7 2.59 9.84 -8.99
CA ARG A 7 3.64 8.84 -9.11
C ARG A 7 4.30 8.57 -7.76
N ALA A 8 4.59 9.62 -6.98
CA ALA A 8 5.15 9.46 -5.64
C ALA A 8 4.19 8.72 -4.70
N ALA A 9 2.92 9.11 -4.66
CA ALA A 9 1.90 8.45 -3.84
C ALA A 9 1.73 6.97 -4.24
N PHE A 10 1.69 6.67 -5.53
CA PHE A 10 1.64 5.30 -6.03
C PHE A 10 2.87 4.50 -5.62
N SER A 11 4.08 5.04 -5.80
CA SER A 11 5.32 4.35 -5.45
C SER A 11 5.43 4.06 -3.96
N ILE A 12 5.03 5.00 -3.10
CA ILE A 12 5.01 4.81 -1.65
C ILE A 12 3.99 3.73 -1.27
N ALA A 13 2.76 3.81 -1.78
CA ALA A 13 1.72 2.84 -1.50
C ALA A 13 2.09 1.43 -2.01
N ALA A 14 2.68 1.34 -3.20
CA ALA A 14 3.20 0.10 -3.75
C ALA A 14 4.30 -0.49 -2.88
N PHE A 15 5.27 0.33 -2.45
CA PHE A 15 6.35 -0.11 -1.60
C PHE A 15 5.85 -0.66 -0.26
N ILE A 16 4.93 0.05 0.42
CA ILE A 16 4.35 -0.40 1.69
C ILE A 16 3.61 -1.72 1.50
N THR A 17 2.77 -1.81 0.46
CA THR A 17 1.94 -2.99 0.21
C THR A 17 2.79 -4.21 -0.13
N VAL A 18 3.74 -4.07 -1.06
CA VAL A 18 4.59 -5.18 -1.52
C VAL A 18 5.50 -5.65 -0.38
N THR A 19 6.16 -4.72 0.32
CA THR A 19 7.03 -5.07 1.44
C THR A 19 6.25 -5.75 2.56
N GLY A 20 5.07 -5.22 2.91
CA GLY A 20 4.21 -5.84 3.92
C GLY A 20 3.78 -7.25 3.52
N LEU A 21 3.35 -7.47 2.27
CA LEU A 21 2.99 -8.79 1.76
C LEU A 21 4.16 -9.78 1.79
N LEU A 22 5.37 -9.31 1.51
CA LEU A 22 6.58 -10.14 1.59
C LEU A 22 6.93 -10.52 3.03
N LEU A 23 6.64 -9.66 4.01
CA LEU A 23 6.93 -9.94 5.42
C LEU A 23 5.93 -10.91 6.05
N LEU A 24 4.65 -10.87 5.67
CA LEU A 24 3.58 -11.66 6.30
C LEU A 24 3.87 -13.16 6.50
N PRO A 25 4.46 -13.90 5.54
CA PRO A 25 4.75 -15.32 5.72
C PRO A 25 5.81 -15.63 6.80
N PHE A 26 6.61 -14.63 7.19
CA PHE A 26 7.69 -14.77 8.17
C PHE A 26 7.27 -14.36 9.59
N LEU A 27 6.06 -13.83 9.77
CA LEU A 27 5.57 -13.34 11.04
C LEU A 27 4.70 -14.36 11.76
N GLU A 28 4.85 -14.46 13.07
CA GLU A 28 3.96 -15.26 13.92
C GLU A 28 2.56 -14.66 13.93
N ARG A 29 1.55 -15.48 13.66
CA ARG A 29 0.16 -15.01 13.44
C ARG A 29 -0.46 -14.32 14.66
N ASP A 30 -0.08 -14.74 15.87
CA ASP A 30 -0.60 -14.18 17.14
C ASP A 30 0.24 -13.01 17.66
N SER A 31 1.19 -12.51 16.86
CA SER A 31 2.02 -11.36 17.23
C SER A 31 1.38 -10.01 16.85
N ALA A 32 1.70 -8.98 17.62
CA ALA A 32 1.32 -7.61 17.27
C ALA A 32 1.93 -7.18 15.91
N GLU A 33 3.11 -7.67 15.57
CA GLU A 33 3.79 -7.38 14.30
C GLU A 33 3.00 -7.88 13.10
N PHE A 34 2.44 -9.09 13.17
CA PHE A 34 1.56 -9.62 12.13
C PHE A 34 0.34 -8.71 11.93
N VAL A 35 -0.35 -8.35 13.01
CA VAL A 35 -1.55 -7.50 12.94
C VAL A 35 -1.24 -6.14 12.32
N VAL A 36 -0.17 -5.47 12.78
CA VAL A 36 0.23 -4.16 12.24
C VAL A 36 0.64 -4.27 10.78
N THR A 37 1.32 -5.35 10.39
CA THR A 37 1.70 -5.58 8.99
C THR A 37 0.49 -5.80 8.09
N VAL A 38 -0.51 -6.56 8.55
CA VAL A 38 -1.80 -6.71 7.83
C VAL A 38 -2.50 -5.37 7.66
N LEU A 39 -2.58 -4.56 8.71
CA LEU A 39 -3.18 -3.22 8.64
C LEU A 39 -2.41 -2.31 7.66
N ALA A 40 -1.08 -2.36 7.67
CA ALA A 40 -0.25 -1.61 6.73
C ALA A 40 -0.49 -2.03 5.27
N VAL A 41 -0.61 -3.34 5.00
CA VAL A 41 -0.96 -3.86 3.66
C VAL A 41 -2.34 -3.38 3.22
N ILE A 42 -3.34 -3.40 4.12
CA ILE A 42 -4.68 -2.89 3.82
C ILE A 42 -4.64 -1.40 3.47
N VAL A 43 -3.98 -0.58 4.30
CA VAL A 43 -3.87 0.86 4.07
C VAL A 43 -3.14 1.17 2.76
N GLY A 44 -2.02 0.48 2.50
CA GLY A 44 -1.28 0.59 1.24
C GLY A 44 -2.13 0.21 0.03
N GLY A 45 -2.89 -0.89 0.13
CA GLY A 45 -3.81 -1.35 -0.91
C GLY A 45 -4.93 -0.35 -1.20
N VAL A 46 -5.57 0.19 -0.16
CA VAL A 46 -6.58 1.26 -0.31
C VAL A 46 -5.97 2.48 -1.00
N MET A 47 -4.76 2.89 -0.60
CA MET A 47 -4.09 4.05 -1.20
C MET A 47 -3.77 3.80 -2.69
N LEU A 48 -3.31 2.60 -3.05
CA LEU A 48 -3.11 2.20 -4.45
C LEU A 48 -4.39 2.32 -5.26
N VAL A 49 -5.50 1.77 -4.76
CA VAL A 49 -6.81 1.82 -5.41
C VAL A 49 -7.26 3.27 -5.61
N VAL A 50 -7.15 4.11 -4.58
CA VAL A 50 -7.51 5.53 -4.65
C VAL A 50 -6.67 6.25 -5.71
N VAL A 51 -5.35 6.07 -5.70
CA VAL A 51 -4.46 6.72 -6.67
C VAL A 51 -4.74 6.23 -8.10
N ALA A 52 -5.01 4.94 -8.29
CA ALA A 52 -5.36 4.37 -9.58
C ALA A 52 -6.69 4.93 -10.12
N ILE A 53 -7.72 5.03 -9.27
CA ILE A 53 -9.01 5.63 -9.64
C ILE A 53 -8.82 7.10 -9.99
N LEU A 54 -8.10 7.87 -9.17
CA LEU A 54 -7.85 9.29 -9.42
C LEU A 54 -7.06 9.52 -10.71
N ALA A 55 -6.10 8.64 -11.03
CA ALA A 55 -5.36 8.68 -12.28
C ALA A 55 -6.28 8.40 -13.47
N ARG A 56 -7.20 7.43 -13.35
CA ARG A 56 -8.15 7.08 -14.41
C ARG A 56 -9.19 8.17 -14.67
N LEU A 57 -9.70 8.84 -13.63
CA LEU A 57 -10.69 9.91 -13.74
C LEU A 57 -10.12 11.22 -14.31
N ARG A 58 -8.79 11.36 -14.35
CA ARG A 58 -8.07 12.55 -14.83
C ARG A 58 -7.50 12.38 -16.24
N GLN A 59 -7.59 11.18 -16.82
CA GLN A 59 -7.35 10.89 -18.23
C GLN A 59 -8.60 11.19 -19.04
#